data_AF-A0A1M3FV61-F1
#
_entry.id   AF-A0A1M3FV61-F1
#
_cell.length_a   1.000
_cell.length_b   1.000
_cell.length_c   1.000
_cell.angle_alpha   90.00
_cell.angle_beta   90.00
_cell.angle_gamma   90.00
#
_symmetry.space_group_name_H-M   'P 1'
#
loop_
_entity.id
_entity.type
_entity.pdbx_description
1 polymer ?
#
loop_
_entity_poly.entity_id
_entity_poly.type
_entity_poly.pdbx_seq_one_letter_code
_entity_poly.pdbx_strand_id
1 'polypeptide(L)'
;MAKNNTQINVSSEIGTLRRLLVHSPDSGIGKVVPSKAQDWLFEDIVHLDTIRRKEYDYYTKLLLYFLDPEKITGRLHDIDHPDHEYVFYKPDSPHFFRSDKVVELQWLLGEILEDREIKLKLIASVCALENCSYEMQDHLAGIDGQKLAKVFISGTMNDKEMLFPPIPNFIFTRDIGITINEYILLNKPARKARTREALLVKYIFYNHPLFAGYRKNIIELPNTSHHFLLPKDGDDRKVTLEGGDIMVVTRDHLLIGISERTTMEAAHQCINILFARNIVKKVTVIKIPKKRDYMHIDTVFTQVKRNVWVLLGAFSKKAIKMEDADPVQRVLEGSRKDDKIRITQFRKKDPSNPTFFDNLEDLLSDISRHDLKCEDKVKFIYSGNNEFPYDAREQWTDSCNLLALKEGVVLGYDRNDKTLEAFRNAGFSIIHAHELVAALEAGTIKVQDLSDTLITMPSAELSRARGGFHCMSMPLLRDEID
;
A
#
# COMPACT_ATOMS: atom_id res chain seq x y z
N MET A 1 -8.65 -31.57 12.31
CA MET A 1 -7.85 -30.34 12.17
C MET A 1 -7.91 -29.93 10.71
N ALA A 2 -8.71 -28.91 10.37
CA ALA A 2 -8.71 -28.37 9.03
C ALA A 2 -7.30 -27.85 8.72
N LYS A 3 -6.73 -28.20 7.56
CA LYS A 3 -5.51 -27.57 7.07
C LYS A 3 -5.84 -26.08 6.87
N ASN A 4 -5.44 -25.23 7.81
CA ASN A 4 -5.49 -23.78 7.59
C ASN A 4 -4.61 -23.49 6.37
N ASN A 5 -5.25 -23.20 5.23
CA ASN A 5 -4.56 -22.92 3.99
C ASN A 5 -3.96 -21.50 4.06
N THR A 6 -2.79 -21.37 4.70
CA THR A 6 -2.05 -20.12 4.86
C THR A 6 -1.30 -19.72 3.59
N GLN A 7 -1.85 -20.03 2.42
CA GLN A 7 -1.22 -19.76 1.13
C GLN A 7 -0.95 -18.26 0.92
N ILE A 8 0.27 -17.93 0.48
CA ILE A 8 0.68 -16.59 0.08
C ILE A 8 1.17 -16.69 -1.35
N ASN A 9 0.53 -15.96 -2.25
CA ASN A 9 0.91 -15.86 -3.65
C ASN A 9 0.31 -14.60 -4.27
N VAL A 10 1.14 -13.65 -4.71
CA VAL A 10 0.69 -12.46 -5.44
C VAL A 10 1.48 -12.36 -6.74
N SER A 11 0.85 -12.74 -7.84
CA SER A 11 1.47 -12.78 -9.18
C SER A 11 0.87 -11.76 -10.15
N SER A 12 0.00 -10.87 -9.69
CA SER A 12 -0.59 -9.77 -10.48
C SER A 12 -1.16 -8.69 -9.56
N GLU A 13 -1.40 -7.48 -10.08
CA GLU A 13 -2.10 -6.42 -9.34
C GLU A 13 -3.64 -6.57 -9.41
N ILE A 14 -4.16 -7.25 -10.43
CA ILE A 14 -5.60 -7.30 -10.77
C ILE A 14 -6.28 -8.64 -10.52
N GLY A 15 -5.52 -9.71 -10.27
CA GLY A 15 -6.10 -11.01 -9.92
C GLY A 15 -7.00 -10.89 -8.69
N THR A 16 -8.05 -11.71 -8.62
CA THR A 16 -9.05 -11.66 -7.54
C THR A 16 -8.37 -11.74 -6.18
N LEU A 17 -8.58 -10.73 -5.35
CA LEU A 17 -8.00 -10.62 -4.01
C LEU A 17 -8.65 -11.65 -3.08
N ARG A 18 -7.83 -12.49 -2.47
CA ARG A 18 -8.26 -13.56 -1.56
C ARG A 18 -7.82 -13.34 -0.12
N ARG A 19 -6.69 -12.67 0.07
CA ARG A 19 -6.15 -12.35 1.40
C ARG A 19 -5.29 -11.09 1.34
N LEU A 20 -5.40 -10.25 2.36
CA LEU A 20 -4.54 -9.08 2.55
C LEU A 20 -4.25 -8.81 4.02
N LEU A 21 -3.20 -8.03 4.28
CA LEU A 21 -2.96 -7.35 5.54
C LEU A 21 -3.50 -5.93 5.47
N VAL A 22 -4.07 -5.48 6.59
CA VAL A 22 -4.55 -4.12 6.84
C VAL A 22 -4.18 -3.69 8.27
N HIS A 23 -4.28 -2.40 8.53
CA HIS A 23 -4.23 -1.85 9.87
C HIS A 23 -5.30 -0.77 10.03
N SER A 24 -6.16 -0.95 11.02
CA SER A 24 -7.24 0.00 11.31
C SER A 24 -6.69 1.29 11.94
N PRO A 25 -7.26 2.46 11.60
CA PRO A 25 -6.85 3.73 12.21
C PRO A 25 -6.85 3.65 13.74
N ASP A 26 -5.71 3.91 14.37
CA ASP A 26 -5.51 3.79 15.80
C ASP A 26 -5.53 5.17 16.52
N SER A 27 -5.44 5.17 17.85
CA SER A 27 -5.48 6.41 18.64
C SER A 27 -4.25 7.30 18.48
N GLY A 28 -3.15 6.78 17.93
CA GLY A 28 -1.97 7.52 17.53
C GLY A 28 -2.24 8.57 16.45
N ILE A 29 -3.12 8.26 15.48
CA ILE A 29 -3.51 9.19 14.41
C ILE A 29 -4.28 10.39 14.98
N GLY A 30 -5.13 10.17 15.99
CA GLY A 30 -5.95 11.23 16.61
C GLY A 30 -5.18 12.19 17.53
N LYS A 31 -3.89 11.94 17.78
CA LYS A 31 -3.07 12.72 18.73
C LYS A 31 -1.97 13.55 18.07
N VAL A 32 -1.94 13.58 16.74
CA VAL A 32 -0.95 14.35 15.98
C VAL A 32 -1.26 15.85 16.10
N VAL A 33 -0.35 16.61 16.69
CA VAL A 33 -0.44 18.08 16.76
C VAL A 33 0.12 18.71 15.48
N PRO A 34 -0.33 19.92 15.08
CA PRO A 34 0.02 20.48 13.76
C PRO A 34 1.53 20.64 13.54
N SER A 35 2.25 21.06 14.59
CA SER A 35 3.71 21.23 14.55
C SER A 35 4.49 19.92 14.42
N LYS A 36 3.85 18.77 14.68
CA LYS A 36 4.46 17.43 14.58
C LYS A 36 3.96 16.61 13.41
N ALA A 37 2.89 17.03 12.74
CA ALA A 37 2.35 16.35 11.56
C ALA A 37 3.45 16.09 10.51
N GLN A 38 4.21 17.13 10.15
CA GLN A 38 5.28 17.01 9.17
C GLN A 38 6.47 16.15 9.65
N ASP A 39 6.81 16.21 10.94
CA ASP A 39 7.86 15.38 11.55
C ASP A 39 7.49 13.88 11.54
N TRP A 40 6.20 13.57 11.66
CA TRP A 40 5.66 12.21 11.66
C TRP A 40 5.10 11.78 10.31
N LEU A 41 5.40 12.55 9.25
CA LEU A 41 5.02 12.29 7.86
C LEU A 41 3.50 12.22 7.64
N PHE A 42 2.74 12.93 8.47
CA PHE A 42 1.31 13.08 8.37
C PHE A 42 1.00 14.48 7.82
N GLU A 43 0.21 14.58 6.76
CA GLU A 43 0.08 15.83 6.00
C GLU A 43 -0.95 16.80 6.60
N ASP A 44 -1.92 16.29 7.35
CA ASP A 44 -2.98 17.10 7.94
C ASP A 44 -3.57 16.46 9.20
N ILE A 45 -4.21 17.23 10.06
CA ILE A 45 -4.89 16.71 11.24
C ILE A 45 -6.26 16.18 10.83
N VAL A 46 -6.55 14.96 11.26
CA VAL A 46 -7.76 14.25 10.91
C VAL A 46 -8.69 14.04 12.10
N HIS A 47 -9.99 13.98 11.83
CA HIS A 47 -10.97 13.60 12.84
C HIS A 47 -11.09 12.06 12.93
N LEU A 48 -10.45 11.47 13.95
CA LEU A 48 -10.33 10.00 14.09
C LEU A 48 -11.68 9.26 14.08
N ASP A 49 -12.71 9.79 14.74
CA ASP A 49 -14.02 9.14 14.77
C ASP A 49 -14.70 9.16 13.39
N THR A 50 -14.47 10.20 12.59
CA THR A 50 -14.96 10.25 11.20
C THR A 50 -14.23 9.23 10.35
N ILE A 51 -12.89 9.19 10.39
CA ILE A 51 -12.11 8.19 9.64
C ILE A 51 -12.58 6.79 9.97
N ARG A 52 -12.72 6.45 11.26
CA ARG A 52 -13.14 5.11 11.67
C ARG A 52 -14.56 4.81 11.18
N ARG A 53 -15.53 5.58 11.67
CA ARG A 53 -16.95 5.20 11.61
C ARG A 53 -17.63 5.54 10.28
N LYS A 54 -17.10 6.52 9.55
CA LYS A 54 -17.75 7.03 8.32
C LYS A 54 -16.97 6.69 7.06
N GLU A 55 -15.76 6.15 7.17
CA GLU A 55 -14.88 5.89 6.01
C GLU A 55 -14.26 4.49 6.06
N TYR A 56 -13.36 4.23 7.00
CA TYR A 56 -12.58 2.98 7.10
C TYR A 56 -13.43 1.76 7.46
N ASP A 57 -14.52 1.93 8.21
CA ASP A 57 -15.49 0.85 8.44
C ASP A 57 -16.08 0.33 7.14
N TYR A 58 -16.44 1.21 6.21
CA TYR A 58 -16.95 0.77 4.90
C TYR A 58 -15.88 0.00 4.13
N TYR A 59 -14.62 0.38 4.25
CA TYR A 59 -13.51 -0.33 3.61
C TYR A 59 -13.37 -1.74 4.21
N THR A 60 -13.40 -1.84 5.53
CA THR A 60 -13.38 -3.13 6.24
C THR A 60 -14.57 -4.00 5.86
N LYS A 61 -15.79 -3.44 5.83
CA LYS A 61 -17.01 -4.14 5.45
C LYS A 61 -16.91 -4.67 4.01
N LEU A 62 -16.51 -3.84 3.06
CA LEU A 62 -16.34 -4.25 1.67
C LEU A 62 -15.31 -5.37 1.54
N LEU A 63 -14.14 -5.25 2.19
CA LEU A 63 -13.16 -6.33 2.21
C LEU A 63 -13.75 -7.63 2.77
N LEU A 64 -14.51 -7.57 3.87
CA LEU A 64 -15.16 -8.75 4.43
C LEU A 64 -16.21 -9.33 3.48
N TYR A 65 -17.05 -8.55 2.81
CA TYR A 65 -17.98 -9.10 1.83
C TYR A 65 -17.27 -9.76 0.64
N PHE A 66 -16.16 -9.17 0.16
CA PHE A 66 -15.43 -9.70 -0.99
C PHE A 66 -14.60 -10.93 -0.65
N LEU A 67 -13.96 -10.94 0.53
CA LEU A 67 -12.99 -11.97 0.90
C LEU A 67 -13.59 -12.99 1.88
N ASP A 68 -14.33 -12.55 2.89
CA ASP A 68 -14.77 -13.38 4.02
C ASP A 68 -16.24 -13.16 4.43
N PRO A 69 -17.20 -13.43 3.51
CA PRO A 69 -18.61 -13.10 3.71
C PRO A 69 -19.22 -13.77 4.96
N GLU A 70 -18.69 -14.93 5.37
CA GLU A 70 -19.09 -15.64 6.59
C GLU A 70 -18.98 -14.79 7.87
N LYS A 71 -18.11 -13.78 7.87
CA LYS A 71 -17.91 -12.90 9.04
C LYS A 71 -18.94 -11.77 9.14
N ILE A 72 -19.59 -11.40 8.03
CA ILE A 72 -20.34 -10.14 7.93
C ILE A 72 -21.78 -10.29 7.38
N THR A 73 -22.01 -11.21 6.45
CA THR A 73 -23.32 -11.31 5.77
C THR A 73 -24.45 -11.63 6.76
N GLY A 74 -25.50 -10.81 6.73
CA GLY A 74 -26.67 -10.94 7.61
C GLY A 74 -26.43 -10.42 9.03
N ARG A 75 -25.31 -9.73 9.28
CA ARG A 75 -24.89 -9.26 10.60
C ARG A 75 -24.72 -7.76 10.71
N LEU A 76 -24.98 -6.96 9.66
CA LEU A 76 -24.72 -5.51 9.72
C LEU A 76 -25.49 -4.82 10.85
N HIS A 77 -26.75 -5.20 11.06
CA HIS A 77 -27.57 -4.65 12.14
C HIS A 77 -26.96 -4.91 13.54
N ASP A 78 -26.36 -6.09 13.73
CA ASP A 78 -25.68 -6.49 14.97
C ASP A 78 -24.33 -5.78 15.10
N ILE A 79 -23.53 -5.75 14.03
CA ILE A 79 -22.18 -5.17 13.99
C ILE A 79 -22.21 -3.66 14.26
N ASP A 80 -23.16 -2.94 13.65
CA ASP A 80 -23.26 -1.48 13.75
C ASP A 80 -24.18 -1.03 14.91
N HIS A 81 -24.68 -1.96 15.72
CA HIS A 81 -25.55 -1.62 16.84
C HIS A 81 -24.81 -0.73 17.86
N PRO A 82 -25.38 0.41 18.29
CA PRO A 82 -24.72 1.34 19.22
C PRO A 82 -24.27 0.68 20.54
N ASP A 83 -25.06 -0.27 21.05
CA ASP A 83 -24.80 -0.96 22.32
C ASP A 83 -23.58 -1.90 22.28
N HIS A 84 -23.09 -2.26 21.09
CA HIS A 84 -21.91 -3.13 20.95
C HIS A 84 -20.59 -2.36 20.97
N GLU A 85 -20.60 -1.07 21.30
CA GLU A 85 -19.42 -0.24 21.58
C GLU A 85 -18.26 -0.41 20.57
N TYR A 86 -18.58 -0.66 19.30
CA TYR A 86 -17.60 -0.81 18.23
C TYR A 86 -16.62 -1.99 18.41
N VAL A 87 -16.98 -3.02 19.18
CA VAL A 87 -16.07 -4.14 19.52
C VAL A 87 -15.69 -5.02 18.33
N PHE A 88 -16.52 -5.07 17.29
CA PHE A 88 -16.28 -5.86 16.07
C PHE A 88 -15.01 -5.42 15.34
N TYR A 89 -14.65 -4.13 15.41
CA TYR A 89 -13.54 -3.51 14.68
C TYR A 89 -12.28 -3.30 15.53
N LYS A 90 -12.32 -3.60 16.83
CA LYS A 90 -11.20 -3.37 17.77
C LYS A 90 -10.30 -4.61 17.87
N PRO A 91 -9.04 -4.59 17.39
CA PRO A 91 -8.19 -5.79 17.38
C PRO A 91 -7.88 -6.36 18.77
N ASP A 92 -7.89 -5.52 19.81
CA ASP A 92 -7.70 -5.88 21.22
C ASP A 92 -8.98 -6.43 21.89
N SER A 93 -10.10 -6.49 21.17
CA SER A 93 -11.37 -7.02 21.68
C SER A 93 -11.48 -8.54 21.52
N PRO A 94 -12.03 -9.27 22.51
CA PRO A 94 -12.42 -10.66 22.34
C PRO A 94 -13.44 -10.90 21.21
N HIS A 95 -14.24 -9.88 20.88
CA HIS A 95 -15.30 -9.91 19.86
C HIS A 95 -14.85 -9.35 18.50
N PHE A 96 -13.55 -9.10 18.32
CA PHE A 96 -12.99 -8.72 17.03
C PHE A 96 -13.32 -9.75 15.94
N PHE A 97 -13.57 -9.31 14.72
CA PHE A 97 -14.03 -10.20 13.63
C PHE A 97 -13.07 -11.36 13.32
N ARG A 98 -11.75 -11.18 13.55
CA ARG A 98 -10.68 -12.19 13.37
C ARG A 98 -10.84 -13.00 12.06
N SER A 99 -10.64 -12.32 10.93
CA SER A 99 -10.66 -12.94 9.61
C SER A 99 -9.26 -13.44 9.26
N ASP A 100 -9.16 -14.64 8.69
CA ASP A 100 -7.92 -15.17 8.12
C ASP A 100 -7.67 -14.67 6.68
N LYS A 101 -8.57 -13.83 6.15
CA LYS A 101 -8.53 -13.27 4.79
C LYS A 101 -8.35 -11.75 4.83
N VAL A 102 -9.04 -11.05 5.73
CA VAL A 102 -8.82 -9.63 6.04
C VAL A 102 -8.02 -9.55 7.33
N VAL A 103 -6.70 -9.63 7.23
CA VAL A 103 -5.83 -9.87 8.38
C VAL A 103 -5.34 -8.56 8.97
N GLU A 104 -5.53 -8.35 10.27
CA GLU A 104 -5.19 -7.09 10.94
C GLU A 104 -3.87 -7.20 11.74
N LEU A 105 -2.97 -6.24 11.56
CA LEU A 105 -1.59 -6.29 12.07
C LEU A 105 -1.47 -6.15 13.59
N GLN A 106 -2.27 -5.31 14.24
CA GLN A 106 -2.27 -5.19 15.70
C GLN A 106 -2.70 -6.53 16.34
N TRP A 107 -3.68 -7.22 15.76
CA TRP A 107 -4.06 -8.55 16.22
C TRP A 107 -2.91 -9.55 16.12
N LEU A 108 -2.24 -9.65 14.95
CA LEU A 108 -1.08 -10.55 14.80
C LEU A 108 0.06 -10.20 15.75
N LEU A 109 0.30 -8.90 15.97
CA LEU A 109 1.30 -8.42 16.93
C LEU A 109 0.94 -8.85 18.36
N GLY A 110 -0.33 -8.75 18.74
CA GLY A 110 -0.82 -9.23 20.03
C GLY A 110 -0.58 -10.73 20.22
N GLU A 111 -0.87 -11.54 19.20
CA GLU A 111 -0.67 -13.00 19.28
C GLU A 111 0.80 -13.40 19.48
N ILE A 112 1.75 -12.75 18.79
CA ILE A 112 3.18 -13.07 19.01
C ILE A 112 3.71 -12.56 20.35
N LEU A 113 3.07 -11.55 20.95
CA LEU A 113 3.45 -10.99 22.24
C LEU A 113 2.99 -11.83 23.44
N GLU A 114 2.18 -12.86 23.21
CA GLU A 114 1.89 -13.88 24.23
C GLU A 114 3.10 -14.78 24.51
N ASP A 115 4.01 -14.90 23.54
CA ASP A 115 5.29 -15.58 23.76
C ASP A 115 6.23 -14.68 24.56
N ARG A 116 6.64 -15.15 25.74
CA ARG A 116 7.48 -14.40 26.68
C ARG A 116 8.84 -14.01 26.08
N GLU A 117 9.46 -14.87 25.29
CA GLU A 117 10.78 -14.60 24.73
C GLU A 117 10.68 -13.52 23.64
N ILE A 118 9.69 -13.63 22.76
CA ILE A 118 9.41 -12.63 21.72
C ILE A 118 9.07 -11.30 22.36
N LYS A 119 8.19 -11.30 23.36
CA LYS A 119 7.76 -10.10 24.09
C LYS A 119 8.95 -9.34 24.68
N LEU A 120 9.83 -10.02 25.43
CA LEU A 120 10.99 -9.37 26.05
C LEU A 120 11.97 -8.82 25.01
N LYS A 121 12.22 -9.54 23.92
CA LYS A 121 13.07 -9.07 22.82
C LYS A 121 12.50 -7.84 22.14
N LEU A 122 11.19 -7.82 21.89
CA LEU A 122 10.54 -6.72 21.21
C LEU A 122 10.43 -5.48 22.11
N ILE A 123 10.12 -5.64 23.40
CA ILE A 123 10.18 -4.56 24.39
C ILE A 123 11.56 -3.91 24.39
N ALA A 124 12.62 -4.70 24.55
CA ALA A 124 13.99 -4.16 24.55
C ALA A 124 14.32 -3.42 23.25
N SER A 125 13.89 -3.96 22.10
CA SER A 125 14.11 -3.35 20.79
C SER A 125 13.36 -2.02 20.63
N VAL A 126 12.09 -1.95 21.03
CA VAL A 126 11.29 -0.72 20.99
C VAL A 126 11.85 0.31 21.95
N CYS A 127 12.16 -0.08 23.19
CA CYS A 127 12.75 0.83 24.17
C CYS A 127 14.09 1.41 23.71
N ALA A 128 14.93 0.62 23.03
CA ALA A 128 16.19 1.10 22.48
C ALA A 128 15.96 2.09 21.31
N LEU A 129 14.98 1.86 20.44
CA LEU A 129 14.65 2.79 19.35
C LEU A 129 14.07 4.11 19.87
N GLU A 130 13.20 4.03 20.86
CA GLU A 130 12.46 5.18 21.40
C GLU A 130 13.19 5.89 22.57
N ASN A 131 14.37 5.39 22.95
CA ASN A 131 15.17 5.88 24.08
C ASN A 131 14.40 5.85 25.42
N CYS A 132 13.63 4.80 25.66
CA CYS A 132 12.92 4.61 26.92
C CYS A 132 13.89 4.32 28.08
N SER A 133 13.50 4.68 29.30
CA SER A 133 14.22 4.30 30.52
C SER A 133 14.09 2.81 30.81
N TYR A 134 14.99 2.28 31.64
CA TYR A 134 14.91 0.89 32.11
C TYR A 134 13.64 0.66 32.96
N GLU A 135 13.22 1.64 33.74
CA GLU A 135 11.96 1.59 34.51
C GLU A 135 10.74 1.46 33.59
N MET A 136 10.71 2.22 32.48
CA MET A 136 9.67 2.08 31.47
C MET A 136 9.70 0.69 30.84
N GLN A 137 10.89 0.15 30.56
CA GLN A 137 11.05 -1.19 30.01
C GLN A 137 10.45 -2.27 30.93
N ASP A 138 10.71 -2.18 32.24
CA ASP A 138 10.15 -3.09 33.25
C ASP A 138 8.63 -2.94 33.36
N HIS A 139 8.14 -1.70 33.34
CA HIS A 139 6.69 -1.42 33.31
C HIS A 139 6.00 -2.08 32.11
N LEU A 140 6.55 -1.93 30.90
CA LEU A 140 6.02 -2.54 29.68
C LEU A 140 6.03 -4.08 29.73
N ALA A 141 6.99 -4.69 30.43
CA ALA A 141 7.05 -6.14 30.58
C ALA A 141 5.86 -6.73 31.33
N GLY A 142 5.27 -5.94 32.25
CA GLY A 142 4.06 -6.30 33.00
C GLY A 142 2.75 -6.18 32.22
N ILE A 143 2.74 -5.57 31.02
CA ILE A 143 1.51 -5.33 30.24
C ILE A 143 1.14 -6.58 29.44
N ASP A 144 -0.15 -6.93 29.41
CA ASP A 144 -0.72 -7.99 28.56
C ASP A 144 -0.37 -7.84 27.07
N GLY A 145 -0.18 -8.95 26.34
CA GLY A 145 0.32 -8.94 24.96
C GLY A 145 -0.55 -8.13 23.99
N GLN A 146 -1.87 -8.28 24.07
CA GLN A 146 -2.83 -7.55 23.22
C GLN A 146 -2.78 -6.04 23.50
N LYS A 147 -2.72 -5.66 24.78
CA LYS A 147 -2.61 -4.25 25.18
C LYS A 147 -1.26 -3.66 24.76
N LEU A 148 -0.18 -4.44 24.90
CA LEU A 148 1.17 -4.01 24.54
C LEU A 148 1.30 -3.77 23.03
N ALA A 149 0.64 -4.57 22.19
CA ALA A 149 0.57 -4.34 20.75
C ALA A 149 0.03 -2.94 20.43
N LYS A 150 -1.10 -2.56 21.05
CA LYS A 150 -1.68 -1.22 20.91
C LYS A 150 -0.75 -0.11 21.41
N VAL A 151 -0.02 -0.34 22.51
CA VAL A 151 0.97 0.61 23.04
C VAL A 151 2.13 0.81 22.05
N PHE A 152 2.67 -0.26 21.46
CA PHE A 152 3.75 -0.16 20.47
C PHE A 152 3.37 0.63 19.21
N ILE A 153 2.09 0.57 18.81
CA ILE A 153 1.58 1.30 17.65
C ILE A 153 1.24 2.74 18.03
N SER A 154 0.32 2.94 18.97
CA SER A 154 -0.19 4.25 19.35
C SER A 154 0.81 5.10 20.15
N GLY A 155 1.82 4.49 20.75
CA GLY A 155 2.75 5.14 21.67
C GLY A 155 2.10 5.59 22.98
N THR A 156 0.87 5.15 23.27
CA THR A 156 0.11 5.63 24.42
C THR A 156 -0.45 4.51 25.27
N MET A 157 -0.49 4.73 26.58
CA MET A 157 -1.13 3.85 27.55
C MET A 157 -2.49 4.42 27.96
N ASN A 158 -3.50 3.54 28.04
CA ASN A 158 -4.89 3.87 28.40
C ASN A 158 -5.48 5.02 27.57
N ASP A 159 -5.00 5.21 26.33
CA ASP A 159 -5.34 6.31 25.43
C ASP A 159 -5.16 7.71 26.04
N LYS A 160 -4.40 7.86 27.12
CA LYS A 160 -4.19 9.16 27.82
C LYS A 160 -2.71 9.51 27.94
N GLU A 161 -1.91 8.59 28.47
CA GLU A 161 -0.50 8.84 28.75
C GLU A 161 0.34 8.54 27.51
N MET A 162 1.16 9.50 27.08
CA MET A 162 2.04 9.32 25.94
C MET A 162 3.42 8.87 26.41
N LEU A 163 3.83 7.67 25.99
CA LEU A 163 5.10 7.06 26.37
C LEU A 163 6.20 7.37 25.35
N PHE A 164 5.85 7.31 24.06
CA PHE A 164 6.73 7.62 22.93
C PHE A 164 5.89 8.02 21.70
N PRO A 165 6.48 8.58 20.62
CA PRO A 165 5.75 9.01 19.43
C PRO A 165 4.90 7.88 18.81
N PRO A 166 3.69 8.14 18.28
CA PRO A 166 2.91 7.14 17.53
C PRO A 166 3.54 6.79 16.18
N ILE A 167 3.08 5.71 15.55
CA ILE A 167 3.39 5.39 14.14
C ILE A 167 2.15 5.57 13.24
N PRO A 168 1.74 6.82 12.94
CA PRO A 168 0.46 7.09 12.27
C PRO A 168 0.38 6.54 10.83
N ASN A 169 1.52 6.29 10.18
CA ASN A 169 1.58 5.75 8.82
C ASN A 169 1.41 4.23 8.78
N PHE A 170 1.19 3.57 9.93
CA PHE A 170 1.01 2.12 9.99
C PHE A 170 -0.28 1.66 9.27
N ILE A 171 -1.23 2.59 9.06
CA ILE A 171 -2.42 2.39 8.21
C ILE A 171 -2.05 2.09 6.75
N PHE A 172 -0.90 2.58 6.27
CA PHE A 172 -0.40 2.34 4.92
C PHE A 172 0.39 1.04 4.85
N THR A 173 -0.34 -0.07 4.94
CA THR A 173 0.26 -1.41 4.99
C THR A 173 0.99 -1.81 3.71
N ARG A 174 0.77 -1.12 2.59
CA ARG A 174 1.58 -1.29 1.38
C ARG A 174 3.06 -1.10 1.69
N ASP A 175 3.37 -0.08 2.50
CA ASP A 175 4.73 0.38 2.72
C ASP A 175 5.54 -0.44 3.73
N ILE A 176 4.90 -1.37 4.44
CA ILE A 176 5.59 -2.23 5.41
C ILE A 176 6.17 -3.50 4.77
N GLY A 177 5.67 -3.90 3.60
CA GLY A 177 6.16 -5.04 2.84
C GLY A 177 5.32 -5.33 1.60
N ILE A 178 5.87 -6.11 0.67
CA ILE A 178 5.16 -6.53 -0.55
C ILE A 178 5.29 -8.04 -0.73
N THR A 179 4.21 -8.68 -1.17
CA THR A 179 4.23 -10.07 -1.63
C THR A 179 4.56 -10.12 -3.13
N ILE A 180 5.58 -10.88 -3.52
CA ILE A 180 6.01 -11.10 -4.90
C ILE A 180 6.02 -12.61 -5.16
N ASN A 181 5.04 -13.09 -5.91
CA ASN A 181 4.72 -14.51 -6.00
C ASN A 181 4.62 -15.09 -4.57
N GLU A 182 5.41 -16.09 -4.22
CA GLU A 182 5.44 -16.72 -2.89
C GLU A 182 6.50 -16.12 -1.95
N TYR A 183 7.04 -14.94 -2.26
CA TYR A 183 8.08 -14.25 -1.49
C TYR A 183 7.56 -12.97 -0.85
N ILE A 184 8.13 -12.61 0.30
CA ILE A 184 7.77 -11.39 1.02
C ILE A 184 9.00 -10.49 1.06
N LEU A 185 8.93 -9.35 0.38
CA LEU A 185 9.95 -8.31 0.45
C LEU A 185 9.58 -7.35 1.59
N LEU A 186 10.36 -7.37 2.66
CA LEU A 186 10.17 -6.43 3.78
C LEU A 186 10.73 -5.06 3.41
N ASN A 187 10.05 -4.01 3.89
CA ASN A 187 10.45 -2.65 3.63
C ASN A 187 11.77 -2.28 4.32
N LYS A 188 12.38 -1.21 3.83
CA LYS A 188 13.53 -0.56 4.45
C LYS A 188 13.32 0.95 4.39
N PRO A 189 12.68 1.54 5.42
CA PRO A 189 12.14 2.89 5.31
C PRO A 189 13.24 3.93 5.12
N ALA A 190 12.95 4.95 4.31
CA ALA A 190 13.88 6.06 4.11
C ALA A 190 13.95 6.98 5.34
N ARG A 191 12.81 7.14 6.01
CA ARG A 191 12.62 8.07 7.13
C ARG A 191 12.67 7.33 8.47
N LYS A 192 13.41 7.89 9.43
CA LYS A 192 13.59 7.29 10.76
C LYS A 192 12.27 7.08 11.52
N ALA A 193 11.28 7.96 11.33
CA ALA A 193 9.97 7.86 11.97
C ALA A 193 9.26 6.53 11.71
N ARG A 194 9.56 5.85 10.59
CA ARG A 194 8.97 4.57 10.21
C ARG A 194 9.79 3.34 10.61
N THR A 195 10.91 3.53 11.33
CA THR A 195 11.80 2.43 11.72
C THR A 195 11.09 1.45 12.65
N ARG A 196 10.23 1.96 13.55
CA ARG A 196 9.45 1.11 14.45
C ARG A 196 8.40 0.28 13.71
N GLU A 197 7.76 0.83 12.67
CA GLU A 197 6.85 0.08 11.78
C GLU A 197 7.56 -1.16 11.21
N ALA A 198 8.74 -0.96 10.61
CA ALA A 198 9.55 -2.03 10.04
C ALA A 198 9.98 -3.07 11.09
N LEU A 199 10.32 -2.63 12.31
CA LEU A 199 10.65 -3.53 13.42
C LEU A 199 9.47 -4.43 13.80
N LEU A 200 8.30 -3.85 14.05
CA LEU A 200 7.10 -4.60 14.48
C LEU A 200 6.71 -5.63 13.42
N VAL A 201 6.71 -5.20 12.16
CA VAL A 201 6.34 -6.04 11.01
C VAL A 201 7.33 -7.18 10.82
N LYS A 202 8.65 -6.92 10.96
CA LYS A 202 9.66 -7.98 10.94
C LYS A 202 9.38 -9.04 12.00
N TYR A 203 9.04 -8.65 13.22
CA TYR A 203 8.70 -9.62 14.27
C TYR A 203 7.44 -10.42 13.95
N ILE A 204 6.41 -9.81 13.37
CA ILE A 204 5.20 -10.51 12.90
C ILE A 204 5.58 -11.56 11.84
N PHE A 205 6.26 -11.17 10.76
CA PHE A 205 6.57 -12.07 9.65
C PHE A 205 7.49 -13.24 10.04
N TYR A 206 8.45 -13.02 10.94
CA TYR A 206 9.36 -14.10 11.37
C TYR A 206 8.77 -15.00 12.45
N ASN A 207 7.82 -14.55 13.25
CA ASN A 207 7.36 -15.32 14.41
C ASN A 207 5.92 -15.83 14.31
N HIS A 208 5.02 -15.09 13.65
CA HIS A 208 3.60 -15.45 13.61
C HIS A 208 3.35 -16.76 12.82
N PRO A 209 2.49 -17.68 13.30
CA PRO A 209 2.20 -18.95 12.62
C PRO A 209 1.71 -18.82 11.18
N LEU A 210 0.97 -17.75 10.85
CA LEU A 210 0.50 -17.42 9.49
C LEU A 210 1.64 -17.43 8.45
N PHE A 211 2.85 -17.03 8.86
CA PHE A 211 4.01 -16.89 7.96
C PHE A 211 5.04 -18.01 8.14
N ALA A 212 4.79 -19.02 8.98
CA ALA A 212 5.75 -20.05 9.32
C ALA A 212 6.32 -20.79 8.08
N GLY A 213 5.47 -21.07 7.09
CA GLY A 213 5.86 -21.70 5.83
C GLY A 213 6.70 -20.81 4.89
N TYR A 214 6.69 -19.49 5.10
CA TYR A 214 7.31 -18.50 4.20
C TYR A 214 8.57 -17.85 4.77
N ARG A 215 9.01 -18.21 5.98
CA ARG A 215 10.19 -17.61 6.63
C ARG A 215 11.46 -17.63 5.77
N LYS A 216 11.64 -18.67 4.95
CA LYS A 216 12.77 -18.77 3.99
C LYS A 216 12.58 -17.92 2.73
N ASN A 217 11.34 -17.53 2.44
CA ASN A 217 10.96 -16.70 1.30
C ASN A 217 10.86 -15.21 1.68
N ILE A 218 11.14 -14.85 2.94
CA ILE A 218 11.31 -13.47 3.35
C ILE A 218 12.62 -12.94 2.76
N ILE A 219 12.57 -11.75 2.17
CA ILE A 219 13.67 -11.01 1.58
C ILE A 219 13.83 -9.71 2.36
N GLU A 220 15.04 -9.48 2.86
CA GLU A 220 15.47 -8.23 3.48
C GLU A 220 16.67 -7.68 2.70
N LEU A 221 16.72 -6.37 2.50
CA LEU A 221 17.84 -5.72 1.82
C LEU A 221 18.90 -5.28 2.85
N PRO A 222 20.12 -5.85 2.85
CA PRO A 222 21.17 -5.46 3.77
C PRO A 222 21.70 -4.05 3.46
N ASN A 223 22.41 -3.46 4.42
CA ASN A 223 23.27 -2.31 4.12
C ASN A 223 24.54 -2.81 3.41
N THR A 224 25.10 -1.99 2.53
CA THR A 224 26.34 -2.34 1.81
C THR A 224 27.57 -2.07 2.66
N SER A 225 28.67 -2.82 2.46
CA SER A 225 29.98 -2.54 3.07
C SER A 225 30.44 -1.11 2.80
N HIS A 226 30.19 -0.61 1.58
CA HIS A 226 30.47 0.76 1.18
C HIS A 226 29.70 1.80 2.02
N HIS A 227 28.46 1.51 2.44
CA HIS A 227 27.70 2.40 3.30
C HIS A 227 28.36 2.57 4.68
N PHE A 228 29.02 1.53 5.19
CA PHE A 228 29.67 1.56 6.50
C PHE A 228 31.07 2.18 6.48
N LEU A 229 31.80 1.98 5.38
CA LEU A 229 33.23 2.27 5.29
C LEU A 229 33.58 3.61 4.63
N LEU A 230 32.60 4.31 4.06
CA LEU A 230 32.82 5.58 3.37
C LEU A 230 32.13 6.75 4.10
N PRO A 231 32.72 7.95 4.07
CA PRO A 231 32.10 9.16 4.63
C PRO A 231 30.71 9.39 4.05
N LYS A 232 29.82 10.01 4.84
CA LYS A 232 28.43 10.33 4.47
C LYS A 232 28.31 11.46 3.43
N ASP A 233 29.20 11.51 2.46
CA ASP A 233 29.13 12.52 1.40
C ASP A 233 28.28 11.95 0.24
N GLY A 234 26.96 12.04 0.44
CA GLY A 234 25.94 11.69 -0.55
C GLY A 234 24.92 10.64 -0.07
N ASP A 235 23.63 10.92 -0.29
CA ASP A 235 22.51 10.00 0.01
C ASP A 235 22.45 8.80 -0.97
N ASP A 236 23.25 8.84 -2.05
CA ASP A 236 23.19 7.92 -3.20
C ASP A 236 23.54 6.46 -2.91
N ARG A 237 23.99 6.13 -1.69
CA ARG A 237 24.38 4.77 -1.30
C ARG A 237 23.61 4.21 -0.12
N LYS A 238 22.61 4.94 0.36
CA LYS A 238 21.66 4.40 1.33
C LYS A 238 20.78 3.37 0.61
N VAL A 239 20.45 2.29 1.31
CA VAL A 239 19.52 1.28 0.78
C VAL A 239 18.18 1.54 1.45
N THR A 240 17.22 2.08 0.69
CA THR A 240 15.84 2.30 1.13
C THR A 240 14.88 1.79 0.07
N LEU A 241 13.79 1.17 0.51
CA LEU A 241 12.75 0.60 -0.32
C LEU A 241 11.41 0.65 0.42
N GLU A 242 10.40 1.19 -0.24
CA GLU A 242 9.02 1.22 0.26
C GLU A 242 8.06 0.51 -0.70
N GLY A 243 6.93 0.10 -0.13
CA GLY A 243 5.83 -0.62 -0.73
C GLY A 243 5.34 -0.12 -2.07
N GLY A 244 4.97 1.16 -2.07
CA GLY A 244 4.32 1.82 -3.20
C GLY A 244 5.18 1.85 -4.46
N ASP A 245 6.48 1.58 -4.34
CA ASP A 245 7.38 1.48 -5.48
C ASP A 245 7.48 0.09 -6.12
N ILE A 246 6.79 -0.92 -5.58
CA ILE A 246 6.89 -2.30 -6.07
C ILE A 246 5.52 -2.77 -6.54
N MET A 247 5.41 -3.09 -7.83
CA MET A 247 4.17 -3.61 -8.42
C MET A 247 4.41 -4.92 -9.16
N VAL A 248 3.62 -5.95 -8.83
CA VAL A 248 3.70 -7.25 -9.50
C VAL A 248 2.69 -7.26 -10.63
N VAL A 249 3.11 -6.92 -11.85
CA VAL A 249 2.17 -6.82 -12.98
C VAL A 249 1.85 -8.18 -13.59
N THR A 250 2.81 -9.09 -13.60
CA THR A 250 2.61 -10.52 -13.92
C THR A 250 3.55 -11.39 -13.10
N ARG A 251 3.32 -12.71 -13.11
CA ARG A 251 4.16 -13.71 -12.40
C ARG A 251 5.65 -13.55 -12.71
N ASP A 252 5.97 -13.19 -13.94
CA ASP A 252 7.34 -13.09 -14.45
C ASP A 252 7.85 -11.66 -14.61
N HIS A 253 7.04 -10.63 -14.31
CA HIS A 253 7.38 -9.22 -14.50
C HIS A 253 7.03 -8.35 -13.28
N LEU A 254 8.07 -7.75 -12.70
CA LEU A 254 7.98 -6.80 -11.60
C LEU A 254 8.32 -5.37 -12.05
N LEU A 255 7.61 -4.37 -11.53
CA LEU A 255 7.98 -2.95 -11.66
C LEU A 255 8.63 -2.47 -10.36
N ILE A 256 9.71 -1.69 -10.47
CA ILE A 256 10.40 -1.05 -9.34
C ILE A 256 10.53 0.46 -9.60
N GLY A 257 9.88 1.27 -8.78
CA GLY A 257 10.02 2.72 -8.75
C GLY A 257 11.33 3.16 -8.10
N ILE A 258 11.98 4.18 -8.68
CA ILE A 258 13.01 4.97 -8.01
C ILE A 258 12.44 6.34 -7.74
N SER A 259 12.26 6.65 -6.46
CA SER A 259 11.44 7.77 -5.96
C SER A 259 12.16 8.52 -4.83
N GLU A 260 11.42 9.35 -4.09
CA GLU A 260 11.87 9.94 -2.82
C GLU A 260 12.07 8.90 -1.72
N ARG A 261 11.43 7.72 -1.84
CA ARG A 261 11.39 6.67 -0.81
C ARG A 261 12.21 5.45 -1.17
N THR A 262 12.35 5.14 -2.46
CA THR A 262 13.11 3.99 -2.96
C THR A 262 14.35 4.41 -3.74
N THR A 263 15.50 3.88 -3.31
CA THR A 263 16.83 4.20 -3.86
C THR A 263 17.22 3.28 -5.02
N MET A 264 18.07 3.78 -5.93
CA MET A 264 18.63 2.99 -7.03
C MET A 264 19.39 1.76 -6.52
N GLU A 265 20.13 1.90 -5.42
CA GLU A 265 20.87 0.79 -4.81
C GLU A 265 19.94 -0.32 -4.30
N ALA A 266 18.78 0.04 -3.73
CA ALA A 266 17.80 -0.95 -3.31
C ALA A 266 17.19 -1.69 -4.51
N ALA A 267 16.87 -0.98 -5.59
CA ALA A 267 16.38 -1.62 -6.82
C ALA A 267 17.43 -2.58 -7.41
N HIS A 268 18.70 -2.17 -7.47
CA HIS A 268 19.80 -3.02 -7.92
C HIS A 268 19.92 -4.32 -7.10
N GLN A 269 19.93 -4.22 -5.77
CA GLN A 269 19.96 -5.40 -4.90
C GLN A 269 18.72 -6.29 -5.07
N CYS A 270 17.54 -5.67 -5.15
CA CYS A 270 16.28 -6.37 -5.35
C CYS A 270 16.31 -7.18 -6.66
N ILE A 271 16.68 -6.56 -7.78
CA ILE A 271 16.81 -7.23 -9.10
C ILE A 271 17.74 -8.43 -9.01
N ASN A 272 18.93 -8.27 -8.42
CA ASN A 272 19.90 -9.35 -8.30
C ASN A 272 19.37 -10.52 -7.47
N ILE A 273 18.71 -10.25 -6.33
CA ILE A 273 18.10 -11.29 -5.49
C ILE A 273 17.00 -12.02 -6.25
N LEU A 274 16.09 -11.28 -6.88
CA LEU A 274 14.95 -11.81 -7.63
C LEU A 274 15.41 -12.71 -8.79
N PHE A 275 16.40 -12.26 -9.57
CA PHE A 275 16.96 -13.06 -10.66
C PHE A 275 17.73 -14.26 -10.15
N ALA A 276 18.59 -14.12 -9.12
CA ALA A 276 19.35 -15.22 -8.57
C ALA A 276 18.44 -16.34 -8.03
N ARG A 277 17.33 -15.96 -7.38
CA ARG A 277 16.34 -16.89 -6.82
C ARG A 277 15.29 -17.40 -7.82
N ASN A 278 15.36 -17.01 -9.10
CA ASN A 278 14.37 -17.36 -10.13
C ASN A 278 12.93 -16.91 -9.79
N ILE A 279 12.77 -15.79 -9.10
CA ILE A 279 11.45 -15.31 -8.66
C ILE A 279 10.68 -14.69 -9.82
N VAL A 280 11.37 -13.89 -10.64
CA VAL A 280 10.84 -13.29 -11.87
C VAL A 280 11.86 -13.38 -13.00
N LYS A 281 11.40 -13.22 -14.24
CA LYS A 281 12.27 -13.22 -15.44
C LYS A 281 12.55 -11.82 -15.97
N LYS A 282 11.72 -10.84 -15.60
CA LYS A 282 11.73 -9.47 -16.11
C LYS A 282 11.52 -8.49 -14.96
N VAL A 283 12.27 -7.40 -14.95
CA VAL A 283 12.07 -6.28 -14.02
C VAL A 283 12.16 -4.98 -14.80
N THR A 284 11.19 -4.08 -14.65
CA THR A 284 11.27 -2.72 -15.20
C THR A 284 11.46 -1.71 -14.08
N VAL A 285 12.55 -0.95 -14.16
CA VAL A 285 12.85 0.16 -13.26
C VAL A 285 12.28 1.45 -13.82
N ILE A 286 11.51 2.18 -13.02
CA ILE A 286 10.86 3.44 -13.39
C ILE A 286 11.40 4.53 -12.46
N LYS A 287 12.29 5.37 -12.97
CA LYS A 287 12.80 6.53 -12.24
C LYS A 287 11.89 7.72 -12.46
N ILE A 288 11.18 8.14 -11.42
CA ILE A 288 10.35 9.34 -11.43
C ILE A 288 11.11 10.55 -10.87
N PRO A 289 10.77 11.78 -11.27
CA PRO A 289 11.33 12.98 -10.68
C PRO A 289 11.05 13.07 -9.18
N LYS A 290 11.96 13.70 -8.45
CA LYS A 290 11.79 13.94 -7.01
C LYS A 290 10.88 15.15 -6.79
N LYS A 291 9.58 14.91 -6.59
CA LYS A 291 8.58 15.94 -6.25
C LYS A 291 7.76 15.52 -5.03
N ARG A 292 7.15 16.49 -4.35
CA ARG A 292 6.30 16.23 -3.18
C ARG A 292 4.92 15.67 -3.54
N ASP A 293 4.45 15.96 -4.75
CA ASP A 293 3.07 15.65 -5.17
C ASP A 293 2.86 14.15 -5.45
N TYR A 294 3.93 13.37 -5.50
CA TYR A 294 3.90 11.90 -5.65
C TYR A 294 5.15 11.30 -4.99
N MET A 295 4.93 10.35 -4.07
CA MET A 295 6.02 9.76 -3.27
C MET A 295 6.52 8.42 -3.81
N HIS A 296 5.70 7.74 -4.61
CA HIS A 296 5.90 6.38 -5.11
C HIS A 296 5.27 6.23 -6.51
N ILE A 297 5.51 5.12 -7.22
CA ILE A 297 4.91 4.90 -8.55
C ILE A 297 3.43 4.52 -8.52
N ASP A 298 2.94 3.92 -7.44
CA ASP A 298 1.50 3.59 -7.26
C ASP A 298 0.61 4.82 -7.11
N THR A 299 1.16 5.98 -6.76
CA THR A 299 0.44 7.26 -6.80
C THR A 299 0.46 7.90 -8.18
N VAL A 300 1.27 7.38 -9.12
CA VAL A 300 1.38 7.87 -10.49
C VAL A 300 0.52 7.04 -11.45
N PHE A 301 0.47 5.72 -11.26
CA PHE A 301 -0.37 4.84 -12.07
C PHE A 301 -0.77 3.57 -11.30
N THR A 302 -1.93 3.02 -11.62
CA THR A 302 -2.37 1.70 -11.14
C THR A 302 -3.09 0.91 -12.22
N GLN A 303 -3.07 -0.41 -12.09
CA GLN A 303 -3.76 -1.31 -13.00
C GLN A 303 -5.20 -1.56 -12.55
N VAL A 304 -6.16 -1.43 -13.46
CA VAL A 304 -7.59 -1.68 -13.20
C VAL A 304 -8.01 -3.02 -13.81
N LYS A 305 -7.60 -3.27 -15.05
CA LYS A 305 -7.78 -4.54 -15.76
C LYS A 305 -6.68 -4.75 -16.78
N ARG A 306 -6.64 -5.90 -17.46
CA ARG A 306 -5.56 -6.26 -18.39
C ARG A 306 -5.27 -5.19 -19.44
N ASN A 307 -6.28 -4.47 -19.92
CA ASN A 307 -6.16 -3.38 -20.90
C ASN A 307 -6.48 -1.99 -20.35
N VAL A 308 -6.65 -1.78 -19.03
CA VAL A 308 -6.98 -0.46 -18.49
C VAL A 308 -6.09 -0.11 -17.31
N TRP A 309 -5.53 1.08 -17.42
CA TRP A 309 -4.65 1.69 -16.43
C TRP A 309 -5.18 3.07 -16.06
N VAL A 310 -5.06 3.44 -14.78
CA VAL A 310 -5.16 4.84 -14.37
C VAL A 310 -3.77 5.45 -14.41
N LEU A 311 -3.67 6.68 -14.90
CA LEU A 311 -2.40 7.38 -15.09
C LEU A 311 -2.52 8.86 -14.74
N LEU A 312 -1.52 9.40 -14.04
CA LEU A 312 -1.35 10.83 -13.86
C LEU A 312 -0.93 11.47 -15.19
N GLY A 313 -1.76 12.38 -15.69
CA GLY A 313 -1.59 13.02 -17.00
C GLY A 313 -0.27 13.76 -17.22
N ALA A 314 0.38 14.23 -16.15
CA ALA A 314 1.71 14.84 -16.20
C ALA A 314 2.80 13.90 -16.78
N PHE A 315 2.58 12.58 -16.73
CA PHE A 315 3.48 11.56 -17.30
C PHE A 315 2.95 10.97 -18.61
N SER A 316 1.88 11.53 -19.18
CA SER A 316 1.37 11.15 -20.49
C SER A 316 2.32 11.55 -21.61
N LYS A 317 2.22 10.87 -22.75
CA LYS A 317 2.96 11.20 -23.97
C LYS A 317 2.67 12.62 -24.44
N LYS A 318 1.42 13.08 -24.29
CA LYS A 318 0.97 14.43 -24.63
C LYS A 318 1.71 15.50 -23.81
N ALA A 319 1.80 15.29 -22.50
CA ALA A 319 2.50 16.20 -21.58
C ALA A 319 4.01 16.21 -21.83
N ILE A 320 4.64 15.05 -22.02
CA ILE A 320 6.09 14.94 -22.26
C ILE A 320 6.50 15.63 -23.56
N LYS A 321 5.65 15.57 -24.60
CA LYS A 321 5.87 16.24 -25.88
C LYS A 321 5.48 17.73 -25.86
N MET A 322 4.92 18.22 -24.76
CA MET A 322 4.42 19.58 -24.62
C MET A 322 3.47 19.96 -25.77
N GLU A 323 2.59 19.03 -26.18
CA GLU A 323 1.73 19.24 -27.36
C GLU A 323 0.80 20.46 -27.20
N ASP A 324 0.40 20.76 -25.97
CA ASP A 324 -0.44 21.91 -25.62
C ASP A 324 0.36 23.21 -25.36
N ALA A 325 1.69 23.13 -25.21
CA ALA A 325 2.52 24.31 -24.98
C ALA A 325 2.69 25.11 -26.26
N ASP A 326 2.70 26.43 -26.16
CA ASP A 326 3.00 27.28 -27.30
C ASP A 326 4.48 27.17 -27.71
N PRO A 327 4.84 27.55 -28.96
CA PRO A 327 6.22 27.41 -29.45
C PRO A 327 7.28 28.09 -28.60
N VAL A 328 6.96 29.22 -27.96
CA VAL A 328 7.89 29.96 -27.09
C VAL A 328 8.13 29.18 -25.80
N GLN A 329 7.07 28.68 -25.15
CA GLN A 329 7.19 27.86 -23.95
C GLN A 329 8.02 26.59 -24.19
N ARG A 330 7.83 25.89 -25.31
CA ARG A 330 8.61 24.68 -25.65
C ARG A 330 10.10 24.97 -25.78
N VAL A 331 10.47 26.10 -26.38
CA VAL A 331 11.88 26.51 -26.55
C VAL A 331 12.50 26.89 -25.20
N LEU A 332 11.73 27.57 -24.33
CA LEU A 332 12.21 27.98 -23.01
C LEU A 332 12.35 26.81 -22.03
N GLU A 333 11.44 25.83 -22.06
CA GLU A 333 11.39 24.72 -21.10
C GLU A 333 12.12 23.45 -21.57
N GLY A 334 12.40 23.31 -22.87
CA GLY A 334 13.02 22.13 -23.49
C GLY A 334 14.42 21.71 -22.98
N SER A 335 14.98 22.43 -22.01
CA SER A 335 16.34 22.26 -21.47
C SER A 335 16.43 21.62 -20.07
N ARG A 336 15.32 21.35 -19.37
CA ARG A 336 15.38 20.70 -18.04
C ARG A 336 15.53 19.17 -18.15
N LYS A 337 16.78 18.70 -18.16
CA LYS A 337 17.14 17.26 -18.21
C LYS A 337 16.72 16.45 -16.96
N ASP A 338 16.51 17.10 -15.81
CA ASP A 338 16.29 16.43 -14.52
C ASP A 338 14.82 16.09 -14.21
N ASP A 339 13.86 16.60 -14.99
CA ASP A 339 12.42 16.35 -14.80
C ASP A 339 11.88 15.18 -15.64
N LYS A 340 12.75 14.45 -16.37
CA LYS A 340 12.31 13.37 -17.27
C LYS A 340 12.28 12.02 -16.57
N ILE A 341 11.14 11.34 -16.71
CA ILE A 341 11.00 9.93 -16.35
C ILE A 341 12.00 9.08 -17.14
N ARG A 342 12.60 8.07 -16.51
CA ARG A 342 13.46 7.09 -17.20
C ARG A 342 12.96 5.69 -16.90
N ILE A 343 12.76 4.90 -17.94
CA ILE A 343 12.21 3.55 -17.84
C ILE A 343 13.22 2.57 -18.44
N THR A 344 13.64 1.59 -17.66
CA THR A 344 14.67 0.61 -18.06
C THR A 344 14.23 -0.79 -17.66
N GLN A 345 14.06 -1.66 -18.64
CA GLN A 345 13.62 -3.04 -18.46
C GLN A 345 14.79 -4.01 -18.60
N PHE A 346 14.99 -4.82 -17.57
CA PHE A 346 16.00 -5.86 -17.49
C PHE A 346 15.35 -7.23 -17.66
N ARG A 347 16.05 -8.12 -18.37
CA ARG A 347 15.67 -9.53 -18.50
C ARG A 347 16.75 -10.38 -17.85
N LYS A 348 16.35 -11.38 -17.08
CA LYS A 348 17.27 -12.26 -16.35
C LYS A 348 18.34 -12.89 -17.25
N LYS A 349 17.98 -13.26 -18.49
CA LYS A 349 18.88 -13.94 -19.43
C LYS A 349 20.00 -13.03 -19.96
N ASP A 350 19.77 -11.72 -20.01
CA ASP A 350 20.71 -10.74 -20.56
C ASP A 350 20.52 -9.37 -19.88
N PRO A 351 20.92 -9.24 -18.59
CA PRO A 351 20.72 -8.00 -17.84
C PRO A 351 21.63 -6.86 -18.33
N SER A 352 22.68 -7.15 -19.09
CA SER A 352 23.62 -6.15 -19.62
C SER A 352 23.08 -5.41 -20.85
N ASN A 353 22.00 -5.90 -21.45
CA ASN A 353 21.36 -5.30 -22.62
C ASN A 353 19.88 -4.96 -22.34
N PRO A 354 19.61 -3.90 -21.56
CA PRO A 354 18.25 -3.55 -21.17
C PRO A 354 17.46 -2.94 -22.34
N THR A 355 16.13 -3.05 -22.25
CA THR A 355 15.19 -2.33 -23.13
C THR A 355 14.78 -1.01 -22.49
N PHE A 356 14.63 0.04 -23.28
CA PHE A 356 14.22 1.37 -22.81
C PHE A 356 12.83 1.71 -23.34
N PHE A 357 12.05 2.46 -22.55
CA PHE A 357 10.77 3.01 -22.96
C PHE A 357 10.79 4.52 -22.84
N ASP A 358 10.17 5.20 -23.82
CA ASP A 358 10.16 6.66 -23.88
C ASP A 358 9.18 7.30 -22.87
N ASN A 359 8.11 6.59 -22.51
CA ASN A 359 7.05 7.06 -21.62
C ASN A 359 6.29 5.89 -20.97
N LEU A 360 5.45 6.20 -19.96
CA LEU A 360 4.66 5.18 -19.26
C LEU A 360 3.62 4.53 -20.15
N GLU A 361 2.94 5.26 -21.03
CA GLU A 361 1.90 4.66 -21.89
C GLU A 361 2.47 3.56 -22.78
N ASP A 362 3.68 3.73 -23.32
CA ASP A 362 4.35 2.71 -24.13
C ASP A 362 4.73 1.48 -23.29
N LEU A 363 5.23 1.66 -22.06
CA LEU A 363 5.50 0.56 -21.12
C LEU A 363 4.23 -0.19 -20.74
N LEU A 364 3.20 0.53 -20.30
CA LEU A 364 1.95 -0.06 -19.81
C LEU A 364 1.21 -0.78 -20.96
N SER A 365 1.27 -0.23 -22.18
CA SER A 365 0.77 -0.89 -23.37
C SER A 365 1.55 -2.17 -23.72
N ASP A 366 2.88 -2.15 -23.56
CA ASP A 366 3.74 -3.34 -23.75
C ASP A 366 3.37 -4.45 -22.77
N ILE A 367 3.19 -4.12 -21.49
CA ILE A 367 2.76 -5.07 -20.45
C ILE A 367 1.40 -5.68 -20.82
N SER A 368 0.40 -4.84 -21.13
CA SER A 368 -0.94 -5.30 -21.50
C SER A 368 -0.92 -6.25 -22.71
N ARG A 369 -0.16 -5.92 -23.75
CA ARG A 369 -0.15 -6.70 -25.00
C ARG A 369 0.72 -7.94 -24.93
N HIS A 370 1.94 -7.81 -24.39
CA HIS A 370 2.94 -8.87 -24.48
C HIS A 370 3.01 -9.74 -23.23
N ASP A 371 2.82 -9.16 -22.04
CA ASP A 371 2.87 -9.93 -20.79
C ASP A 371 1.51 -10.53 -20.43
N LEU A 372 0.45 -9.73 -20.57
CA LEU A 372 -0.94 -10.13 -20.27
C LEU A 372 -1.71 -10.67 -21.47
N LYS A 373 -1.07 -10.68 -22.66
CA LYS A 373 -1.63 -11.18 -23.93
C LYS A 373 -3.01 -10.60 -24.26
N CYS A 374 -3.24 -9.34 -23.89
CA CYS A 374 -4.51 -8.70 -24.15
C CYS A 374 -4.57 -8.20 -25.60
N GLU A 375 -5.54 -8.71 -26.36
CA GLU A 375 -5.77 -8.31 -27.76
C GLU A 375 -6.56 -7.00 -27.87
N ASP A 376 -7.30 -6.64 -26.83
CA ASP A 376 -8.07 -5.41 -26.80
C ASP A 376 -7.19 -4.16 -26.84
N LYS A 377 -7.75 -3.08 -27.36
CA LYS A 377 -7.11 -1.77 -27.29
C LYS A 377 -6.90 -1.36 -25.83
N VAL A 378 -5.65 -1.09 -25.48
CA VAL A 378 -5.26 -0.51 -24.18
C VAL A 378 -5.88 0.88 -24.02
N LYS A 379 -6.52 1.13 -22.88
CA LYS A 379 -7.14 2.40 -22.53
C LYS A 379 -6.46 2.98 -21.28
N PHE A 380 -6.32 4.29 -21.26
CA PHE A 380 -5.81 5.04 -20.13
C PHE A 380 -6.93 5.92 -19.57
N ILE A 381 -7.17 5.81 -18.26
CA ILE A 381 -8.05 6.70 -17.51
C ILE A 381 -7.14 7.72 -16.84
N TYR A 382 -7.32 8.99 -17.17
CA TYR A 382 -6.46 10.04 -16.65
C TYR A 382 -7.00 10.64 -15.36
N SER A 383 -6.11 10.83 -14.38
CA SER A 383 -6.41 11.63 -13.18
C SER A 383 -6.92 13.01 -13.59
N GLY A 384 -8.06 13.42 -13.01
CA GLY A 384 -8.70 14.69 -13.29
C GLY A 384 -9.05 14.91 -14.77
N ASN A 385 -9.21 13.83 -15.54
CA ASN A 385 -9.40 13.84 -17.00
C ASN A 385 -8.28 14.59 -17.77
N ASN A 386 -7.08 14.71 -17.17
CA ASN A 386 -5.97 15.51 -17.68
C ASN A 386 -6.35 16.99 -17.93
N GLU A 387 -7.27 17.52 -17.11
CA GLU A 387 -7.78 18.89 -17.19
C GLU A 387 -7.28 19.71 -15.99
N PHE A 388 -6.52 20.78 -16.23
CA PHE A 388 -6.11 21.70 -15.16
C PHE A 388 -7.29 22.57 -14.69
N PRO A 389 -7.47 22.81 -13.37
CA PRO A 389 -6.62 22.38 -12.25
C PRO A 389 -7.05 21.04 -11.60
N TYR A 390 -8.00 20.31 -12.18
CA TYR A 390 -8.57 19.11 -11.60
C TYR A 390 -7.54 17.98 -11.50
N ASP A 391 -6.70 17.80 -12.51
CA ASP A 391 -5.59 16.83 -12.53
C ASP A 391 -4.68 16.97 -11.30
N ALA A 392 -4.23 18.19 -10.99
CA ALA A 392 -3.37 18.48 -9.86
C ALA A 392 -4.11 18.31 -8.52
N ARG A 393 -5.38 18.71 -8.45
CA ARG A 393 -6.19 18.63 -7.23
C ARG A 393 -6.59 17.21 -6.87
N GLU A 394 -6.96 16.40 -7.85
CA GLU A 394 -7.37 15.00 -7.63
C GLU A 394 -6.15 14.09 -7.44
N GLN A 395 -5.00 14.44 -8.04
CA GLN A 395 -3.73 13.81 -7.71
C GLN A 395 -3.33 14.02 -6.25
N TRP A 396 -3.58 15.21 -5.70
CA TRP A 396 -3.32 15.50 -4.27
C TRP A 396 -4.11 14.59 -3.32
N THR A 397 -5.23 14.04 -3.81
CA THR A 397 -6.10 13.10 -3.10
C THR A 397 -6.00 11.69 -3.67
N ASP A 398 -4.86 11.37 -4.30
CA ASP A 398 -4.46 10.04 -4.75
C ASP A 398 -5.46 9.36 -5.69
N SER A 399 -6.02 10.10 -6.65
CA SER A 399 -6.94 9.56 -7.67
C SER A 399 -6.41 8.38 -8.48
N CYS A 400 -5.08 8.26 -8.60
CA CYS A 400 -4.42 7.13 -9.24
C CYS A 400 -4.23 5.91 -8.33
N ASN A 401 -4.35 6.04 -7.00
CA ASN A 401 -3.96 5.00 -6.04
C ASN A 401 -5.13 4.04 -5.70
N LEU A 402 -5.55 3.28 -6.70
CA LEU A 402 -6.70 2.39 -6.62
C LEU A 402 -6.32 0.97 -6.20
N LEU A 403 -7.22 0.30 -5.47
CA LEU A 403 -7.09 -1.12 -5.17
C LEU A 403 -8.01 -1.94 -6.06
N ALA A 404 -7.46 -2.81 -6.91
CA ALA A 404 -8.25 -3.84 -7.58
C ALA A 404 -8.62 -4.96 -6.59
N LEU A 405 -9.92 -5.16 -6.38
CA LEU A 405 -10.46 -6.31 -5.62
C LEU A 405 -10.55 -7.54 -6.52
N LYS A 406 -10.84 -7.34 -7.79
CA LYS A 406 -10.71 -8.30 -8.89
C LYS A 406 -10.59 -7.52 -10.19
N GLU A 407 -10.32 -8.21 -11.30
CA GLU A 407 -10.17 -7.56 -12.59
C GLU A 407 -11.39 -6.69 -12.93
N GLY A 408 -11.16 -5.40 -13.19
CA GLY A 408 -12.18 -4.42 -13.52
C GLY A 408 -13.02 -3.92 -12.33
N VAL A 409 -12.80 -4.41 -11.10
CA VAL A 409 -13.50 -3.93 -9.90
C VAL A 409 -12.50 -3.33 -8.92
N VAL A 410 -12.55 -2.00 -8.79
CA VAL A 410 -11.55 -1.21 -8.06
C VAL A 410 -12.18 -0.32 -7.00
N LEU A 411 -11.42 -0.02 -5.94
CA LEU A 411 -11.75 0.97 -4.92
C LEU A 411 -11.04 2.30 -5.20
N GLY A 412 -11.76 3.41 -5.07
CA GLY A 412 -11.22 4.76 -5.14
C GLY A 412 -12.02 5.74 -4.28
N TYR A 413 -11.58 7.00 -4.22
CA TYR A 413 -12.28 8.03 -3.45
C TYR A 413 -13.41 8.70 -4.24
N ASP A 414 -14.48 9.07 -3.54
CA ASP A 414 -15.64 9.75 -4.11
C ASP A 414 -15.39 11.21 -4.52
N ARG A 415 -14.42 11.88 -3.90
CA ARG A 415 -14.10 13.31 -4.15
C ARG A 415 -13.41 13.61 -5.48
N ASN A 416 -13.04 12.60 -6.25
CA ASN A 416 -12.26 12.75 -7.49
C ASN A 416 -13.19 12.83 -8.71
N ASP A 417 -14.08 13.81 -8.73
CA ASP A 417 -15.22 13.91 -9.66
C ASP A 417 -14.84 13.76 -11.14
N LYS A 418 -13.74 14.39 -11.59
CA LYS A 418 -13.28 14.33 -12.99
C LYS A 418 -12.64 13.00 -13.32
N THR A 419 -11.95 12.37 -12.38
CA THR A 419 -11.51 10.98 -12.54
C THR A 419 -12.73 10.04 -12.63
N LEU A 420 -13.79 10.24 -11.82
CA LEU A 420 -15.03 9.46 -11.91
C LEU A 420 -15.71 9.64 -13.27
N GLU A 421 -15.73 10.85 -13.82
CA GLU A 421 -16.20 11.14 -15.18
C GLU A 421 -15.40 10.33 -16.22
N ALA A 422 -14.06 10.32 -16.12
CA ALA A 422 -13.20 9.55 -17.00
C ALA A 422 -13.47 8.03 -16.90
N PHE A 423 -13.75 7.50 -15.71
CA PHE A 423 -14.18 6.11 -15.52
C PHE A 423 -15.52 5.80 -16.21
N ARG A 424 -16.53 6.67 -16.05
CA ARG A 424 -17.83 6.52 -16.74
C ARG A 424 -17.66 6.53 -18.25
N ASN A 425 -16.86 7.45 -18.78
CA ASN A 425 -16.55 7.54 -20.21
C ASN A 425 -15.80 6.30 -20.72
N ALA A 426 -15.03 5.63 -19.87
CA ALA A 426 -14.36 4.37 -20.18
C ALA A 426 -15.29 3.13 -20.09
N GLY A 427 -16.54 3.32 -19.67
CA GLY A 427 -17.57 2.27 -19.57
C GLY A 427 -17.71 1.64 -18.19
N PHE A 428 -17.14 2.23 -17.14
CA PHE A 428 -17.26 1.71 -15.78
C PHE A 428 -18.54 2.21 -15.09
N SER A 429 -19.17 1.32 -14.34
CA SER A 429 -20.21 1.69 -13.38
C SER A 429 -19.58 2.29 -12.13
N ILE A 430 -20.22 3.31 -11.56
CA ILE A 430 -19.79 3.93 -10.30
C ILE A 430 -20.84 3.62 -9.24
N ILE A 431 -20.43 3.09 -8.10
CA ILE A 431 -21.32 2.82 -6.96
C ILE A 431 -20.67 3.27 -5.66
N HIS A 432 -21.41 3.93 -4.78
CA HIS A 432 -20.87 4.31 -3.49
C HIS A 432 -20.79 3.12 -2.53
N ALA A 433 -19.78 3.11 -1.68
CA ALA A 433 -19.52 2.02 -0.75
C ALA A 433 -20.71 1.70 0.17
N HIS A 434 -21.41 2.74 0.67
CA HIS A 434 -22.56 2.54 1.54
C HIS A 434 -23.75 1.90 0.79
N GLU A 435 -23.97 2.27 -0.47
CA GLU A 435 -25.00 1.68 -1.34
C GLU A 435 -24.67 0.22 -1.64
N LEU A 436 -23.41 -0.07 -1.99
CA LEU A 436 -22.97 -1.42 -2.29
C LEU A 436 -23.05 -2.32 -1.05
N VAL A 437 -22.61 -1.85 0.11
CA VAL A 437 -22.71 -2.60 1.38
C VAL A 437 -24.17 -2.93 1.70
N ALA A 438 -25.10 -1.97 1.55
CA ALA A 438 -26.52 -2.21 1.76
C ALA A 438 -27.10 -3.23 0.75
N ALA A 439 -26.70 -3.15 -0.53
CA ALA A 439 -27.14 -4.07 -1.58
C ALA A 439 -26.60 -5.50 -1.37
N LEU A 440 -25.34 -5.63 -0.94
CA LEU A 440 -24.73 -6.91 -0.59
C LEU A 440 -25.43 -7.55 0.61
N GLU A 441 -25.74 -6.77 1.64
CA GLU A 441 -26.47 -7.27 2.82
C GLU A 441 -27.89 -7.70 2.48
N ALA A 442 -28.58 -6.94 1.62
CA ALA A 442 -29.91 -7.29 1.14
C ALA A 442 -29.90 -8.47 0.15
N GLY A 443 -28.72 -8.90 -0.32
CA GLY A 443 -28.56 -9.94 -1.33
C GLY A 443 -29.06 -9.55 -2.72
N THR A 444 -29.25 -8.25 -2.99
CA THR A 444 -29.71 -7.74 -4.30
C THR A 444 -28.57 -7.66 -5.32
N ILE A 445 -27.34 -7.53 -4.85
CA ILE A 445 -26.11 -7.62 -5.63
C ILE A 445 -25.24 -8.70 -4.99
N LYS A 446 -24.53 -9.48 -5.81
CA LYS A 446 -23.48 -10.39 -5.33
C LYS A 446 -22.13 -9.96 -5.87
N VAL A 447 -21.07 -10.18 -5.09
CA VAL A 447 -19.69 -9.80 -5.43
C VAL A 447 -19.26 -10.36 -6.80
N GLN A 448 -19.65 -11.59 -7.12
CA GLN A 448 -19.33 -12.23 -8.39
C GLN A 448 -19.94 -11.51 -9.59
N ASP A 449 -21.08 -10.84 -9.42
CA ASP A 449 -21.83 -10.20 -10.51
C ASP A 449 -21.26 -8.82 -10.87
N LEU A 450 -20.40 -8.26 -10.03
CA LEU A 450 -19.73 -6.99 -10.31
C LEU A 450 -18.69 -7.15 -11.41
N SER A 451 -18.70 -6.26 -12.40
CA SER A 451 -17.69 -6.16 -13.46
C SER A 451 -17.55 -4.71 -13.87
N ASP A 452 -16.34 -4.27 -14.24
CA ASP A 452 -16.08 -2.89 -14.69
C ASP A 452 -16.76 -1.85 -13.77
N THR A 453 -16.42 -1.92 -12.48
CA THR A 453 -17.04 -1.09 -11.42
C THR A 453 -15.97 -0.37 -10.62
N LEU A 454 -16.10 0.95 -10.50
CA LEU A 454 -15.36 1.74 -9.51
C LEU A 454 -16.26 1.96 -8.30
N ILE A 455 -15.86 1.38 -7.18
CA ILE A 455 -16.54 1.54 -5.89
C ILE A 455 -15.92 2.76 -5.21
N THR A 456 -16.75 3.76 -4.92
CA THR A 456 -16.29 5.03 -4.35
C THR A 456 -16.48 5.06 -2.85
N MET A 457 -15.42 5.44 -2.16
CA MET A 457 -15.34 5.48 -0.71
C MET A 457 -15.47 6.92 -0.22
N PRO A 458 -16.21 7.17 0.90
CA PRO A 458 -16.21 8.47 1.55
C PRO A 458 -14.80 8.89 1.93
N SER A 459 -14.47 10.17 1.71
CA SER A 459 -13.08 10.62 1.66
C SER A 459 -12.83 11.99 2.31
N ALA A 460 -13.67 12.40 3.25
CA ALA A 460 -13.54 13.68 3.94
C ALA A 460 -12.24 13.77 4.76
N GLU A 461 -11.85 12.69 5.45
CA GLU A 461 -10.70 12.68 6.35
C GLU A 461 -9.55 11.77 5.88
N LEU A 462 -9.84 10.54 5.44
CA LEU A 462 -8.84 9.53 5.08
C LEU A 462 -7.95 9.97 3.92
N SER A 463 -8.52 10.65 2.92
CA SER A 463 -7.75 11.18 1.79
C SER A 463 -6.76 12.28 2.19
N ARG A 464 -6.96 12.94 3.35
CA ARG A 464 -6.03 13.96 3.86
C ARG A 464 -4.71 13.35 4.34
N ALA A 465 -4.69 12.05 4.61
CA ALA A 465 -3.47 11.32 4.97
C ALA A 465 -2.55 11.04 3.76
N ARG A 466 -2.94 11.42 2.53
CA ARG A 466 -2.19 11.23 1.27
C ARG A 466 -1.80 9.77 0.98
N GLY A 467 -2.81 8.90 0.98
CA GLY A 467 -2.71 7.58 0.38
C GLY A 467 -4.09 7.06 -0.02
N GLY A 468 -4.15 6.27 -1.10
CA GLY A 468 -5.37 5.60 -1.54
C GLY A 468 -5.48 4.17 -1.02
N PHE A 469 -6.38 3.40 -1.62
CA PHE A 469 -6.65 2.02 -1.19
C PHE A 469 -5.52 1.06 -1.55
N HIS A 470 -4.69 1.38 -2.54
CA HIS A 470 -3.49 0.60 -2.82
C HIS A 470 -2.48 0.73 -1.67
N CYS A 471 -2.25 1.95 -1.18
CA CYS A 471 -1.38 2.25 -0.04
C CYS A 471 -1.85 1.58 1.27
N MET A 472 -3.16 1.49 1.49
CA MET A 472 -3.73 0.89 2.71
C MET A 472 -3.78 -0.64 2.70
N SER A 473 -3.39 -1.28 1.60
CA SER A 473 -3.49 -2.72 1.41
C SER A 473 -2.15 -3.38 1.12
N MET A 474 -1.83 -4.46 1.84
CA MET A 474 -0.79 -5.40 1.42
C MET A 474 -1.42 -6.75 1.06
N PRO A 475 -1.69 -7.01 -0.23
CA PRO A 475 -2.13 -8.31 -0.69
C PRO A 475 -1.16 -9.43 -0.26
N LEU A 476 -1.73 -10.51 0.25
CA LEU A 476 -1.03 -11.76 0.57
C LEU A 476 -1.40 -12.88 -0.40
N LEU A 477 -2.62 -12.87 -0.93
CA LEU A 477 -3.08 -13.87 -1.90
C LEU A 477 -3.97 -13.21 -2.95
N ARG A 478 -3.61 -13.38 -4.22
CA ARG A 478 -4.46 -13.10 -5.38
C ARG A 478 -4.52 -14.34 -6.25
N ASP A 479 -5.64 -14.54 -6.93
CA ASP A 479 -5.76 -15.56 -7.98
C ASP A 479 -4.76 -15.24 -9.11
N GLU A 480 -4.21 -16.27 -9.72
CA GLU A 480 -3.38 -16.10 -10.92
C GLU A 480 -4.25 -15.66 -12.09
N ILE A 481 -3.66 -14.88 -13.00
CA ILE A 481 -4.30 -14.45 -14.23
C ILE A 481 -3.56 -15.13 -15.40
N ASP A 482 -4.32 -15.76 -16.29
CA ASP A 482 -3.80 -16.55 -17.42
C ASP A 482 -3.04 -15.74 -18.48
#